data_AF-A0A4R1P8L2-F1
#
_entry.id   AF-A0A4R1P8L2-F1
#
_cell.length_a   1.000
_cell.length_b   1.000
_cell.length_c   1.000
_cell.angle_alpha   90.00
_cell.angle_beta   90.00
_cell.angle_gamma   90.00
#
_symmetry.space_group_name_H-M   'P 1'
#
loop_
_entity.id
_entity.type
_entity.pdbx_description
1 polymer ?
#
loop_
_entity_poly.entity_id
_entity_poly.type
_entity_poly.pdbx_seq_one_letter_code
_entity_poly.pdbx_strand_id
1 'polypeptide(L)' 'LKSWMIRFHGVATKYLTHYLGWRRLLERYKTQLNPLICLREALGRAAMQQLTQT' A
#
# COMPACT_ATOMS: atom_id res chain seq x y z
N LEU A 1 1.22 9.51 13.56
CA LEU A 1 1.98 9.42 12.29
C LEU A 1 2.51 8.00 12.16
N LYS A 2 2.33 7.33 11.01
CA LYS A 2 2.70 5.91 10.88
C LYS A 2 4.23 5.77 10.95
N SER A 3 4.78 5.31 12.08
CA SER A 3 6.22 5.27 12.37
C SER A 3 7.07 4.57 11.30
N TRP A 4 6.48 3.67 10.50
CA TRP A 4 7.18 2.99 9.41
C TRP A 4 7.61 3.93 8.27
N MET A 5 6.95 5.09 8.12
CA MET A 5 7.27 6.11 7.10
C MET A 5 8.57 6.84 7.40
N ILE A 6 9.03 6.84 8.66
CA ILE A 6 10.29 7.47 9.08
C ILE A 6 11.49 6.83 8.37
N ARG A 7 11.34 5.65 7.77
CA ARG A 7 12.42 4.99 7.01
C ARG A 7 12.60 5.53 5.60
N PHE A 8 11.72 6.41 5.12
CA PHE A 8 11.74 6.92 3.75
C PHE A 8 12.33 8.33 3.72
N HIS A 9 13.53 8.45 3.13
CA HIS A 9 14.22 9.71 2.91
C HIS A 9 14.85 9.76 1.51
N GLY A 10 14.99 10.96 0.96
CA GLY A 10 15.63 11.18 -0.35
C GLY A 10 14.99 10.36 -1.47
N VAL A 11 15.80 9.56 -2.16
CA VAL A 11 15.37 8.74 -3.31
C VAL A 11 14.25 7.76 -2.94
N ALA A 12 14.23 7.24 -1.71
CA ALA A 12 13.20 6.29 -1.28
C ALA A 12 11.80 6.92 -1.25
N THR A 13 11.69 8.22 -0.96
CA THR A 13 10.41 8.93 -0.91
C THR A 13 9.71 8.96 -2.27
N LYS A 14 10.48 9.00 -3.39
CA LYS A 14 9.93 8.92 -4.75
C LYS A 14 9.10 7.65 -4.99
N TYR A 15 9.47 6.56 -4.32
CA TYR A 15 8.82 5.26 -4.47
C TYR A 15 7.75 4.99 -3.41
N LEU A 16 7.51 5.93 -2.47
CA LEU A 16 6.60 5.72 -1.34
C LEU A 16 5.18 5.35 -1.80
N THR A 17 4.69 5.93 -2.89
CA THR A 17 3.39 5.61 -3.50
C THR A 17 3.28 4.15 -3.91
N HIS A 18 4.37 3.55 -4.42
CA HIS A 18 4.42 2.13 -4.77
C HIS A 18 4.36 1.22 -3.53
N TYR A 19 4.89 1.66 -2.39
CA TYR A 19 4.81 0.92 -1.13
C TYR A 19 3.47 1.09 -0.39
N LEU A 20 2.73 2.18 -0.64
CA LEU A 20 1.44 2.44 0.02
C LEU A 20 0.38 1.39 -0.32
N GLY A 21 0.36 0.91 -1.57
CA GLY A 21 -0.54 -0.17 -1.99
C GLY A 21 -0.32 -1.45 -1.17
N TRP A 22 0.93 -1.88 -1.06
CA TRP A 22 1.32 -3.04 -0.26
C TRP A 22 1.08 -2.83 1.24
N ARG A 23 1.33 -1.63 1.76
CA ARG A 23 1.05 -1.32 3.16
C ARG A 23 -0.45 -1.41 3.46
N ARG A 24 -1.31 -0.91 2.55
CA ARG A 24 -2.77 -1.03 2.66
C ARG A 24 -3.22 -2.48 2.63
N LEU A 25 -2.63 -3.31 1.76
CA LEU A 25 -2.87 -4.76 1.73
C LEU A 25 -2.58 -5.39 3.10
N LEU A 26 -1.36 -5.17 3.63
CA LEU A 26 -0.94 -5.74 4.91
C LEU A 26 -1.84 -5.30 6.08
N GLU A 27 -2.20 -4.02 6.13
CA GLU A 27 -3.08 -3.48 7.18
C GLU A 27 -4.52 -3.98 7.06
N ARG A 28 -5.02 -4.21 5.84
CA ARG A 28 -6.38 -4.68 5.58
C ARG A 28 -6.57 -6.15 5.91
N TYR A 29 -5.67 -7.01 5.45
CA TYR A 29 -5.85 -8.46 5.53
C TYR A 29 -5.17 -9.10 6.73
N LYS A 30 -4.09 -8.49 7.27
CA LYS A 30 -3.39 -8.97 8.47
C LYS A 30 -3.15 -10.50 8.44
N THR A 31 -3.78 -11.25 9.34
CA THR A 31 -3.65 -12.72 9.47
C THR A 31 -4.40 -13.50 8.38
N GLN A 32 -5.31 -12.85 7.65
CA GLN A 32 -6.07 -13.45 6.55
C GLN A 32 -5.33 -13.37 5.21
N LEU A 33 -4.11 -12.83 5.20
CA LEU A 33 -3.34 -12.60 4.00
C LEU A 33 -2.88 -13.95 3.42
N ASN A 34 -3.19 -14.17 2.14
CA ASN A 34 -2.82 -15.37 1.40
C ASN A 34 -2.40 -15.02 -0.04
N PRO A 35 -1.75 -15.94 -0.76
CA PRO A 35 -1.21 -15.65 -2.10
C PRO A 35 -2.27 -15.19 -3.10
N LEU A 36 -3.50 -15.71 -3.03
CA LEU A 36 -4.58 -15.32 -3.95
C LEU A 36 -5.00 -13.86 -3.74
N ILE A 37 -5.06 -13.41 -2.48
CA ILE A 37 -5.31 -12.01 -2.14
C ILE A 37 -4.18 -11.12 -2.65
N CYS A 38 -2.92 -11.51 -2.48
CA CYS A 38 -1.77 -10.77 -3.01
C CYS A 38 -1.84 -10.61 -4.54
N LEU A 39 -2.15 -11.68 -5.26
CA LEU A 39 -2.31 -11.67 -6.71
C LEU A 39 -3.44 -10.72 -7.14
N ARG A 40 -4.59 -10.79 -6.45
CA ARG A 40 -5.73 -9.92 -6.75
C ARG A 40 -5.43 -8.44 -6.53
N GLU A 41 -4.66 -8.09 -5.49
CA GLU A 41 -4.23 -6.70 -5.30
C GLU A 41 -3.21 -6.25 -6.34
N ALA A 42 -2.30 -7.13 -6.76
CA ALA A 42 -1.27 -6.81 -7.75
C ALA A 42 -1.87 -6.51 -9.14
N LEU A 43 -2.98 -7.17 -9.49
CA LEU A 43 -3.75 -6.92 -10.71
C LEU A 43 -4.48 -5.56 -10.67
N GLY A 44 -4.49 -4.87 -9.53
CA GLY A 44 -5.17 -3.60 -9.33
C GLY A 44 -6.64 -3.75 -8.94
N ARG A 45 -7.15 -2.77 -8.19
CA ARG A 45 -8.59 -2.67 -7.92
C ARG A 45 -9.23 -1.75 -8.95
N ALA A 46 -10.19 -2.27 -9.72
CA ALA A 46 -10.95 -1.48 -10.69
C ALA A 46 -11.74 -0.30 -10.05
N ALA A 47 -12.06 -0.40 -8.76
CA ALA A 47 -12.65 0.69 -8.00
C ALA A 47 -11.57 1.67 -7.52
N MET A 48 -11.42 2.73 -8.32
CA MET A 48 -10.84 4.05 -8.02
C MET A 48 -10.32 4.21 -6.58
N GLN A 49 -8.99 4.15 -6.41
CA GLN A 49 -8.33 4.62 -5.19
C GLN A 49 -8.36 6.15 -5.18
N GLN A 50 -9.52 6.76 -4.94
CA GLN A 50 -9.56 8.22 -4.77
C GLN A 50 -8.71 8.60 -3.56
N LEU A 51 -7.66 9.36 -3.83
CA LEU A 51 -7.03 10.23 -2.85
C LEU A 51 -8.08 11.26 -2.45
N THR A 52 -8.42 11.29 -1.18
CA THR A 52 -9.19 12.37 -0.58
C THR A 52 -8.53 13.69 -0.95
N GLN A 53 -9.30 14.52 -1.65
CA GLN A 53 -8.96 15.89 -2.03
C GLN A 53 -8.72 16.69 -0.73
N THR A 54 -7.54 17.33 -0.61
CA THR A 54 -7.25 18.34 0.42
C THR A 54 -7.49 19.73 -0.12
#